data_AF-T0M9J4-F1
#
_entry.id   AF-T0M9J4-F1
#
_cell.length_a   1.000
_cell.length_b   1.000
_cell.length_c   1.000
_cell.angle_alpha   90.00
_cell.angle_beta   90.00
_cell.angle_gamma   90.00
#
_symmetry.space_group_name_H-M   'P 1'
#
loop_
_entity.id
_entity.type
_entity.pdbx_description
1 polymer ?
#
loop_
_entity_poly.entity_id
_entity_poly.type
_entity_poly.pdbx_seq_one_letter_code
_entity_poly.pdbx_strand_id
1 'polypeptide(L)'
;MGPSAHTGRRFEAYFPHVDNVYSHRSTQTYKKKPFISHYWDCRLKGRPPGTKKSDDPNKKRRNRVSRKLNLCDVKIKITEYFPGATLHDLDDGSYVPLDGVQALNGARTVLETPGEKQLRILPATMNNLPAIGQKFWTIQRVNGHISISGIPGPHKHSLAKSDEVKKNSIQRHLVKQNQEASKSDGLKKASGRAHWTIKKHEKDSDLKLYSACYCPFSQRVWIALEAKGLAYQYCEEDPYKAPASQELLEANPRGAVPAIRQGDWACAESAVILEYLEEMDKAIPLLPTDSRLRANCRLWIDHINSRLVPAFYRLLHNHDVAQHSQYIEKLQESIKDLVLAADEEGPFFLGSSLSLVDIHFAPFALRLSRILQPLRGWTAPAPGLRWAKWLDSLENNAHVRATTSGKDIYADTVELLEIALDPDGHIGT
;
A
#
# COMPACT_ATOMS: atom_id res chain seq x y z
N MET A 1 -27.48 22.36 20.61
CA MET A 1 -26.08 21.90 20.47
C MET A 1 -25.90 21.50 19.02
N GLY A 2 -25.16 22.33 18.27
CA GLY A 2 -25.09 22.27 16.80
C GLY A 2 -24.22 21.11 16.27
N PRO A 3 -24.35 20.79 14.96
CA PRO A 3 -23.65 19.69 14.31
C PRO A 3 -22.19 20.05 13.95
N SER A 4 -21.37 19.00 13.80
CA SER A 4 -19.96 19.08 13.39
C SER A 4 -19.73 18.27 12.12
N ALA A 5 -18.86 18.73 11.22
CA ALA A 5 -18.50 18.08 9.96
C ALA A 5 -17.20 17.28 10.08
N HIS A 6 -17.10 16.12 9.41
CA HIS A 6 -15.93 15.23 9.45
C HIS A 6 -15.43 14.87 8.04
N THR A 7 -14.11 14.73 7.88
CA THR A 7 -13.44 14.20 6.67
C THR A 7 -13.55 12.67 6.60
N GLY A 8 -13.56 12.11 5.37
CA GLY A 8 -13.89 10.71 5.07
C GLY A 8 -13.14 9.64 5.88
N ARG A 9 -11.82 9.78 6.10
CA ARG A 9 -11.01 8.79 6.83
C ARG A 9 -11.48 8.51 8.27
N ARG A 10 -11.91 9.55 9.01
CA ARG A 10 -12.37 9.37 10.41
C ARG A 10 -13.76 8.74 10.47
N PHE A 11 -14.61 9.06 9.49
CA PHE A 11 -15.93 8.45 9.38
C PHE A 11 -15.83 6.99 8.97
N GLU A 12 -14.99 6.65 7.99
CA GLU A 12 -14.73 5.27 7.55
C GLU A 12 -14.14 4.39 8.65
N ALA A 13 -13.33 4.95 9.56
CA ALA A 13 -12.86 4.23 10.74
C ALA A 13 -13.96 4.03 11.82
N TYR A 14 -14.95 4.92 11.88
CA TYR A 14 -16.02 4.89 12.89
C TYR A 14 -17.23 4.07 12.44
N PHE A 15 -17.65 4.23 11.19
CA PHE A 15 -18.91 3.76 10.63
C PHE A 15 -19.11 2.23 10.69
N PRO A 16 -18.12 1.38 10.32
CA PRO A 16 -18.27 -0.08 10.37
C PRO A 16 -18.53 -0.64 11.77
N HIS A 17 -18.26 0.16 12.81
CA HIS A 17 -18.40 -0.25 14.20
C HIS A 17 -19.60 0.42 14.88
N VAL A 18 -20.45 1.17 14.16
CA VAL A 18 -21.62 1.87 14.74
C VAL A 18 -22.61 0.85 15.30
N ASP A 19 -22.88 -0.22 14.56
CA ASP A 19 -23.75 -1.34 14.95
C ASP A 19 -23.36 -2.03 16.27
N ASN A 20 -22.09 -1.92 16.67
CA ASN A 20 -21.59 -2.51 17.92
C ASN A 20 -22.11 -1.78 19.18
N VAL A 21 -22.56 -0.53 19.03
CA VAL A 21 -23.00 0.33 20.14
C VAL A 21 -24.42 0.87 19.91
N TYR A 22 -24.79 1.14 18.65
CA TYR A 22 -26.08 1.67 18.26
C TYR A 22 -26.75 0.76 17.22
N SER A 23 -28.05 0.53 17.32
CA SER A 23 -28.82 -0.18 16.29
C SER A 23 -29.51 0.82 15.36
N HIS A 24 -29.44 0.58 14.05
CA HIS A 24 -30.14 1.38 13.06
C HIS A 24 -31.66 1.34 13.32
N ARG A 25 -32.29 2.51 13.30
CA ARG A 25 -33.73 2.67 13.55
C ARG A 25 -34.47 2.99 12.26
N SER A 26 -34.02 4.01 11.55
CA SER A 26 -34.72 4.52 10.37
C SER A 26 -33.82 5.41 9.53
N THR A 27 -34.06 5.44 8.23
CA THR A 27 -33.42 6.37 7.29
C THR A 27 -34.48 7.33 6.76
N GLN A 28 -34.15 8.62 6.70
CA GLN A 28 -34.99 9.67 6.18
C GLN A 28 -34.32 10.33 4.98
N THR A 29 -35.02 10.28 3.85
CA THR A 29 -34.61 10.87 2.57
C THR A 29 -35.45 12.11 2.27
N TYR A 30 -34.83 13.19 1.80
CA TYR A 30 -35.51 14.44 1.52
C TYR A 30 -35.48 14.72 0.02
N LYS A 31 -36.64 14.91 -0.62
CA LYS A 31 -36.75 15.06 -2.09
C LYS A 31 -35.96 16.25 -2.68
N LYS A 32 -35.70 17.29 -1.88
CA LYS A 32 -35.08 18.55 -2.33
C LYS A 32 -33.82 18.94 -1.54
N LYS A 33 -33.33 18.07 -0.65
CA LYS A 33 -32.11 18.36 0.13
C LYS A 33 -30.98 17.43 -0.33
N PRO A 34 -29.74 17.92 -0.46
CA PRO A 34 -28.60 17.13 -0.92
C PRO A 34 -28.01 16.23 0.18
N PHE A 35 -28.87 15.61 1.00
CA PHE A 35 -28.44 14.71 2.07
C PHE A 35 -29.48 13.66 2.49
N ILE A 36 -29.00 12.61 3.15
CA ILE A 36 -29.80 11.55 3.78
C ILE A 36 -29.51 11.52 5.27
N SER A 37 -30.53 11.32 6.13
CA SER A 37 -30.35 11.20 7.57
C SER A 37 -30.65 9.79 8.07
N HIS A 38 -29.73 9.20 8.83
CA HIS A 38 -29.89 7.89 9.46
C HIS A 38 -30.00 8.05 10.98
N TYR A 39 -31.06 7.49 11.58
CA TYR A 39 -31.31 7.53 13.01
C TYR A 39 -30.96 6.19 13.65
N TRP A 40 -30.32 6.24 14.82
CA TRP A 40 -29.82 5.08 15.52
C TRP A 40 -30.10 5.16 17.03
N ASP A 41 -30.48 4.03 17.62
CA ASP A 41 -30.80 3.89 19.05
C ASP A 41 -29.66 3.16 19.80
N CYS A 42 -29.28 3.62 20.99
CA CYS A 42 -28.19 3.02 21.76
C CYS A 42 -28.58 1.65 22.37
N ARG A 43 -27.70 0.66 22.18
CA ARG A 43 -27.95 -0.76 22.52
C ARG A 43 -26.97 -1.36 23.54
N LEU A 44 -26.27 -0.53 24.32
CA LEU A 44 -25.19 -0.92 25.26
C LEU A 44 -25.53 -2.00 26.32
N LYS A 45 -26.75 -2.56 26.36
CA LYS A 45 -27.08 -3.76 27.14
C LYS A 45 -27.63 -4.88 26.27
N GLY A 46 -26.82 -5.94 26.12
CA GLY A 46 -27.26 -7.26 25.63
C GLY A 46 -26.25 -7.88 24.68
N ARG A 47 -25.48 -8.84 25.20
CA ARG A 47 -24.51 -9.76 24.56
C ARG A 47 -24.83 -10.07 23.07
N PRO A 48 -23.81 -10.35 22.21
CA PRO A 48 -24.02 -10.78 20.83
C PRO A 48 -25.13 -11.82 20.70
N PRO A 49 -25.94 -11.79 19.62
CA PRO A 49 -27.00 -12.77 19.41
C PRO A 49 -26.43 -14.16 19.63
N GLY A 50 -27.01 -14.88 20.61
CA GLY A 50 -26.57 -16.23 20.93
C GLY A 50 -26.62 -17.11 19.67
N THR A 51 -25.73 -18.09 19.62
CA THR A 51 -25.65 -19.13 18.57
C THR A 51 -27.03 -19.51 18.01
N LYS A 52 -27.12 -19.60 16.67
CA LYS A 52 -28.35 -19.99 15.94
C LYS A 52 -28.98 -21.24 16.59
N LYS A 53 -30.31 -21.32 16.59
CA LYS A 53 -31.02 -22.52 17.04
C LYS A 53 -30.47 -23.73 16.26
N SER A 54 -30.17 -24.79 16.99
CA SER A 54 -29.78 -26.08 16.42
C SER A 54 -31.05 -26.80 16.01
N ASP A 55 -31.12 -27.30 14.76
CA ASP A 55 -32.26 -28.09 14.26
C ASP A 55 -32.12 -29.59 14.59
N ASP A 56 -31.03 -29.97 15.27
CA ASP A 56 -30.78 -31.32 15.76
C ASP A 56 -31.80 -31.75 16.83
N PRO A 57 -32.62 -32.80 16.57
CA PRO A 57 -33.66 -33.28 17.48
C PRO A 57 -33.13 -33.91 18.78
N ASN A 58 -31.85 -34.31 18.84
CA ASN A 58 -31.24 -34.92 20.03
C ASN A 58 -30.67 -33.91 21.02
N LYS A 59 -30.63 -32.62 20.67
CA LYS A 59 -30.05 -31.57 21.52
C LYS A 59 -31.11 -30.99 22.46
N LYS A 60 -30.96 -31.18 23.78
CA LYS A 60 -31.88 -30.63 24.81
C LYS A 60 -32.23 -29.15 24.53
N ARG A 61 -33.50 -28.88 24.20
CA ARG A 61 -34.03 -27.51 24.06
C ARG A 61 -33.95 -26.79 25.40
N ARG A 62 -33.07 -25.80 25.53
CA ARG A 62 -33.06 -24.91 26.70
C ARG A 62 -34.23 -23.93 26.59
N ASN A 63 -35.14 -23.93 27.56
CA ASN A 63 -36.16 -22.89 27.70
C ASN A 63 -35.47 -21.54 27.95
N ARG A 64 -35.46 -20.67 26.96
CA ARG A 64 -34.99 -19.28 27.10
C ARG A 64 -36.20 -18.37 27.18
N VAL A 65 -36.39 -17.74 28.34
CA VAL A 65 -37.32 -16.61 28.48
C VAL A 65 -36.76 -15.42 27.70
N SER A 66 -37.58 -14.77 26.86
CA SER A 66 -37.20 -13.51 26.20
C SER A 66 -36.98 -12.44 27.27
N ARG A 67 -35.74 -11.99 27.48
CA ARG A 67 -35.47 -10.86 28.39
C ARG A 67 -35.85 -9.55 27.69
N LYS A 68 -36.59 -8.68 28.38
CA LYS A 68 -37.01 -7.35 27.89
C LYS A 68 -35.76 -6.56 27.42
N LEU A 69 -35.83 -6.01 26.21
CA LEU A 69 -34.81 -5.11 25.66
C LEU A 69 -34.81 -3.81 26.47
N ASN A 70 -33.86 -3.65 27.38
CA ASN A 70 -33.65 -2.39 28.09
C ASN A 70 -32.88 -1.42 27.17
N LEU A 71 -33.59 -0.84 26.20
CA LEU A 71 -33.05 0.19 25.31
C LEU A 71 -32.65 1.43 26.14
N CYS A 72 -31.54 2.06 25.76
CA CYS A 72 -31.08 3.29 26.40
C CYS A 72 -31.76 4.52 25.74
N ASP A 73 -31.94 5.60 26.49
CA ASP A 73 -32.56 6.85 26.00
C ASP A 73 -31.66 7.66 25.03
N VAL A 74 -30.41 7.21 24.82
CA VAL A 74 -29.47 7.88 23.92
C VAL A 74 -29.74 7.51 22.46
N LYS A 75 -29.94 8.53 21.62
CA LYS A 75 -30.11 8.40 20.17
C LYS A 75 -29.15 9.30 19.42
N ILE A 76 -28.70 8.84 18.27
CA ILE A 76 -27.84 9.60 17.36
C ILE A 76 -28.47 9.66 15.97
N LYS A 77 -28.19 10.74 15.27
CA LYS A 77 -28.51 10.97 13.86
C LYS A 77 -27.21 11.14 13.11
N ILE A 78 -27.05 10.40 12.02
CA ILE A 78 -25.92 10.51 11.10
C ILE A 78 -26.46 11.06 9.80
N THR A 79 -26.02 12.25 9.39
CA THR A 79 -26.43 12.85 8.11
C THR A 79 -25.32 12.71 7.10
N GLU A 80 -25.66 12.17 5.93
CA GLU A 80 -24.80 11.94 4.78
C GLU A 80 -25.08 13.00 3.72
N TYR A 81 -24.10 13.85 3.42
CA TYR A 81 -24.18 14.93 2.44
C TYR A 81 -23.52 14.55 1.13
N PHE A 82 -24.22 14.75 0.01
CA PHE A 82 -23.73 14.44 -1.33
C PHE A 82 -22.81 15.53 -1.88
N PRO A 83 -21.97 15.21 -2.90
CA PRO A 83 -21.19 16.20 -3.64
C PRO A 83 -22.07 17.37 -4.11
N GLY A 84 -21.68 18.60 -3.74
CA GLY A 84 -22.42 19.82 -4.08
C GLY A 84 -23.31 20.40 -2.97
N ALA A 85 -23.40 19.73 -1.80
CA ALA A 85 -24.05 20.32 -0.64
C ALA A 85 -23.31 21.58 -0.15
N THR A 86 -24.04 22.67 0.05
CA THR A 86 -23.52 23.96 0.52
C THR A 86 -23.68 24.12 2.03
N LEU A 87 -23.04 25.14 2.61
CA LEU A 87 -23.20 25.52 4.02
C LEU A 87 -24.68 25.75 4.41
N HIS A 88 -25.50 26.21 3.48
CA HIS A 88 -26.93 26.46 3.68
C HIS A 88 -27.77 25.18 3.69
N ASP A 89 -27.20 24.05 3.24
CA ASP A 89 -27.87 22.75 3.24
C ASP A 89 -27.68 21.98 4.55
N LEU A 90 -26.94 22.53 5.53
CA LEU A 90 -26.72 21.88 6.82
C LEU A 90 -28.02 21.79 7.63
N ASP A 91 -28.27 20.63 8.23
CA ASP A 91 -29.53 20.34 8.94
C ASP A 91 -29.36 20.64 10.43
N ASP A 92 -28.99 21.88 10.75
CA ASP A 92 -28.59 22.31 12.10
C ASP A 92 -29.65 23.09 12.88
N GLY A 93 -30.75 23.48 12.23
CA GLY A 93 -31.86 24.17 12.87
C GLY A 93 -31.57 25.63 13.26
N SER A 94 -30.52 26.27 12.72
CA SER A 94 -30.29 27.69 12.96
C SER A 94 -29.64 28.41 11.77
N TYR A 95 -30.41 29.35 11.20
CA TYR A 95 -30.01 30.63 10.60
C TYR A 95 -30.07 30.79 9.07
N VAL A 96 -31.01 31.64 8.65
CA VAL A 96 -31.09 32.47 7.42
C VAL A 96 -31.85 33.74 7.89
N PRO A 97 -31.53 35.01 7.53
CA PRO A 97 -31.35 35.41 6.14
C PRO A 97 -30.31 36.49 5.79
N LEU A 98 -30.08 36.54 4.48
CA LEU A 98 -29.46 37.60 3.69
C LEU A 98 -30.10 38.97 3.95
N ASP A 99 -29.28 39.99 4.22
CA ASP A 99 -29.41 41.33 3.66
C ASP A 99 -28.13 42.17 3.90
N GLY A 100 -27.60 42.75 2.82
CA GLY A 100 -26.94 44.07 2.77
C GLY A 100 -25.69 44.37 3.60
N VAL A 101 -24.53 44.43 2.92
CA VAL A 101 -23.51 45.51 3.02
C VAL A 101 -23.28 46.17 4.41
N GLN A 102 -22.22 45.81 5.15
CA GLN A 102 -21.29 46.76 5.83
C GLN A 102 -20.24 46.09 6.74
N ALA A 103 -19.01 46.59 6.60
CA ALA A 103 -18.02 46.90 7.66
C ALA A 103 -17.25 45.77 8.41
N LEU A 104 -15.99 45.62 8.01
CA LEU A 104 -14.77 45.87 8.81
C LEU A 104 -14.85 45.91 10.36
N ASN A 105 -13.84 45.25 10.95
CA ASN A 105 -13.29 45.40 12.31
C ASN A 105 -14.12 44.91 13.52
N GLY A 106 -13.54 43.96 14.26
CA GLY A 106 -13.98 43.63 15.61
C GLY A 106 -13.31 42.39 16.19
N ALA A 107 -12.07 42.52 16.66
CA ALA A 107 -11.47 41.55 17.56
C ALA A 107 -12.32 41.41 18.84
N ARG A 108 -12.60 40.17 19.26
CA ARG A 108 -12.90 39.85 20.66
C ARG A 108 -12.16 38.58 21.07
N THR A 109 -11.01 38.80 21.71
CA THR A 109 -10.29 37.86 22.56
C THR A 109 -11.21 37.42 23.71
N VAL A 110 -11.35 36.12 23.94
CA VAL A 110 -11.88 35.60 25.21
C VAL A 110 -10.77 34.76 25.84
N LEU A 111 -10.31 35.24 26.99
CA LEU A 111 -9.26 34.70 27.84
C LEU A 111 -9.60 33.29 28.35
N GLU A 112 -8.61 32.40 28.36
CA GLU A 112 -8.69 31.05 28.95
C GLU A 112 -8.56 31.11 30.49
N THR A 113 -9.34 30.26 31.18
CA THR A 113 -9.06 29.85 32.58
C THR A 113 -8.47 28.44 32.60
N PRO A 114 -7.46 28.16 33.45
CA PRO A 114 -6.76 26.88 33.44
C PRO A 114 -7.43 25.85 34.36
N GLY A 115 -7.71 24.66 33.82
CA GLY A 115 -8.08 23.47 34.60
C GLY A 115 -9.45 22.88 34.24
N GLU A 116 -9.49 22.10 33.16
CA GLU A 116 -10.37 20.93 32.90
C GLU A 116 -10.42 20.71 31.38
N LYS A 117 -9.66 19.73 30.86
CA LYS A 117 -9.78 19.29 29.45
C LYS A 117 -11.05 18.46 29.27
N GLN A 118 -12.21 19.11 29.31
CA GLN A 118 -13.45 18.58 28.73
C GLN A 118 -13.41 18.78 27.21
N LEU A 119 -13.75 17.74 26.46
CA LEU A 119 -14.06 17.79 25.03
C LEU A 119 -15.27 18.73 24.80
N ARG A 120 -15.01 20.04 24.69
CA ARG A 120 -15.98 20.98 24.13
C ARG A 120 -15.82 20.97 22.62
N ILE A 121 -16.89 20.54 21.94
CA ILE A 121 -17.00 20.45 20.48
C ILE A 121 -17.43 21.83 19.97
N LEU A 122 -16.60 22.48 19.16
CA LEU A 122 -16.86 23.80 18.57
C LEU A 122 -17.75 23.70 17.31
N PRO A 123 -18.55 24.74 16.97
CA PRO A 123 -19.35 24.77 15.75
C PRO A 123 -18.46 24.84 14.49
N ALA A 124 -18.99 24.36 13.36
CA ALA A 124 -18.30 24.41 12.08
C ALA A 124 -18.00 25.87 11.67
N THR A 125 -16.72 26.23 11.59
CA THR A 125 -16.25 27.45 10.93
C THR A 125 -15.83 27.10 9.49
N MET A 126 -15.73 28.10 8.60
CA MET A 126 -15.33 27.92 7.19
C MET A 126 -14.02 27.12 7.00
N ASN A 127 -13.19 27.02 8.05
CA ASN A 127 -11.90 26.33 8.02
C ASN A 127 -11.98 24.80 8.23
N ASN A 128 -13.17 24.24 8.50
CA ASN A 128 -13.35 22.80 8.80
C ASN A 128 -14.29 22.05 7.82
N LEU A 129 -14.63 22.67 6.69
CA LEU A 129 -15.40 21.99 5.65
C LEU A 129 -14.47 21.21 4.71
N PRO A 130 -14.83 19.98 4.30
CA PRO A 130 -14.08 19.24 3.29
C PRO A 130 -14.06 19.99 1.96
N ALA A 131 -13.04 19.71 1.13
CA ALA A 131 -12.83 20.35 -0.15
C ALA A 131 -14.10 20.30 -1.03
N ILE A 132 -14.32 21.37 -1.81
CA ILE A 132 -15.50 21.52 -2.68
C ILE A 132 -15.62 20.28 -3.59
N GLY A 133 -16.77 19.61 -3.55
CA GLY A 133 -17.07 18.45 -4.39
C GLY A 133 -16.96 17.08 -3.71
N GLN A 134 -16.59 16.99 -2.43
CA GLN A 134 -16.52 15.72 -1.71
C GLN A 134 -17.77 15.43 -0.87
N LYS A 135 -18.12 14.13 -0.80
CA LYS A 135 -19.16 13.62 0.11
C LYS A 135 -18.67 13.75 1.56
N PHE A 136 -19.56 14.14 2.47
CA PHE A 136 -19.20 14.26 3.89
C PHE A 136 -20.35 13.87 4.82
N TRP A 137 -20.04 13.67 6.10
CA TRP A 137 -21.02 13.22 7.09
C TRP A 137 -20.98 14.08 8.35
N THR A 138 -22.13 14.21 9.00
CA THR A 138 -22.27 14.81 10.34
C THR A 138 -22.91 13.82 11.29
N ILE A 139 -22.56 13.90 12.57
CA ILE A 139 -23.15 13.09 13.63
C ILE A 139 -23.73 14.05 14.68
N GLN A 140 -25.01 13.87 15.01
CA GLN A 140 -25.73 14.72 15.95
C GLN A 140 -26.47 13.86 16.98
N ARG A 141 -26.49 14.33 18.24
CA ARG A 141 -27.38 13.76 19.25
C ARG A 141 -28.82 14.20 18.99
N VAL A 142 -29.75 13.26 19.06
CA VAL A 142 -31.18 13.57 19.05
C VAL A 142 -31.81 13.11 20.35
N ASN A 143 -32.67 13.94 20.95
CA ASN A 143 -33.41 13.54 22.14
C ASN A 143 -34.49 12.54 21.73
N GLY A 144 -34.55 11.38 22.40
CA GLY A 144 -35.71 10.51 22.29
C GLY A 144 -36.93 11.20 22.86
N HIS A 145 -38.07 11.14 22.17
CA HIS A 145 -39.36 11.50 22.77
C HIS A 145 -39.51 10.72 24.08
N ILE A 146 -39.75 11.42 25.20
CA ILE A 146 -40.08 10.80 26.48
C ILE A 146 -41.32 9.94 26.21
N SER A 147 -41.24 8.62 26.42
CA SER A 147 -42.42 7.77 26.29
C SER A 147 -43.49 8.27 27.25
N ILE A 148 -44.72 8.43 26.75
CA ILE A 148 -45.93 8.85 27.48
C ILE A 148 -46.23 7.95 28.71
N SER A 149 -45.51 6.83 28.88
CA SER A 149 -45.64 5.90 29.99
C SER A 149 -44.85 6.23 31.25
N GLY A 150 -44.29 7.45 31.42
CA GLY A 150 -43.85 8.01 32.72
C GLY A 150 -42.79 7.24 33.55
N ILE A 151 -42.35 6.06 33.13
CA ILE A 151 -41.42 5.19 33.85
C ILE A 151 -40.10 5.18 33.06
N PRO A 152 -39.04 5.86 33.55
CA PRO A 152 -37.72 5.83 32.94
C PRO A 152 -37.19 4.39 32.90
N GLY A 153 -36.65 3.97 31.76
CA GLY A 153 -36.03 2.65 31.63
C GLY A 153 -34.86 2.45 32.61
N PRO A 154 -34.56 1.21 33.03
CA PRO A 154 -33.57 0.90 34.08
C PRO A 154 -32.09 1.05 33.64
N HIS A 155 -31.81 1.72 32.52
CA HIS A 155 -30.46 1.85 31.98
C HIS A 155 -30.14 3.26 31.52
N LYS A 156 -29.38 3.98 32.37
CA LYS A 156 -28.76 5.27 32.07
C LYS A 156 -27.23 5.11 32.08
N HIS A 157 -26.56 5.59 31.04
CA HIS A 157 -25.10 5.81 31.03
C HIS A 157 -24.80 7.13 30.31
N SER A 158 -23.67 7.74 30.60
CA SER A 158 -23.25 8.99 29.96
C SER A 158 -22.75 8.75 28.53
N LEU A 159 -22.80 9.78 27.68
CA LEU A 159 -22.20 9.74 26.33
C LEU A 159 -20.73 9.36 26.37
N ALA A 160 -20.00 9.87 27.37
CA ALA A 160 -18.60 9.52 27.59
C ALA A 160 -18.42 7.99 27.71
N LYS A 161 -19.38 7.27 28.29
CA LYS A 161 -19.33 5.81 28.40
C LYS A 161 -19.56 5.11 27.05
N SER A 162 -20.45 5.64 26.21
CA SER A 162 -20.64 5.13 24.84
C SER A 162 -19.39 5.33 23.99
N ASP A 163 -18.79 6.52 24.09
CA ASP A 163 -17.56 6.87 23.38
C ASP A 163 -16.36 6.04 23.84
N GLU A 164 -16.25 5.78 25.15
CA GLU A 164 -15.23 4.89 25.72
C GLU A 164 -15.35 3.46 25.14
N VAL A 165 -16.55 2.87 25.16
CA VAL A 165 -16.77 1.51 24.61
C VAL A 165 -16.48 1.45 23.12
N LYS A 166 -16.79 2.52 22.39
CA LYS A 166 -16.51 2.64 20.97
C LYS A 166 -15.01 2.74 20.69
N LYS A 167 -14.29 3.62 21.40
CA LYS A 167 -12.83 3.75 21.33
C LYS A 167 -12.14 2.43 21.63
N ASN A 168 -12.56 1.73 22.68
CA ASN A 168 -12.03 0.40 23.02
C ASN A 168 -12.29 -0.65 21.94
N SER A 169 -13.39 -0.56 21.20
CA SER A 169 -13.71 -1.48 20.10
C SER A 169 -12.87 -1.20 18.86
N ILE A 170 -12.66 0.08 18.52
CA ILE A 170 -11.75 0.52 17.46
C ILE A 170 -10.32 0.11 17.81
N GLN A 171 -9.87 0.36 19.04
CA GLN A 171 -8.52 0.02 19.48
C GLN A 171 -8.29 -1.50 19.44
N ARG A 172 -9.27 -2.32 19.84
CA ARG A 172 -9.18 -3.78 19.67
C ARG A 172 -9.13 -4.21 18.19
N HIS A 173 -9.85 -3.52 17.31
CA HIS A 173 -9.78 -3.79 15.87
C HIS A 173 -8.41 -3.42 15.30
N LEU A 174 -7.87 -2.24 15.65
CA LEU A 174 -6.53 -1.81 15.26
C LEU A 174 -5.45 -2.74 15.81
N VAL A 175 -5.55 -3.17 17.07
CA VAL A 175 -4.63 -4.17 17.66
C VAL A 175 -4.75 -5.51 16.92
N LYS A 176 -5.96 -5.94 16.55
CA LYS A 176 -6.16 -7.17 15.78
C LYS A 176 -5.60 -7.04 14.35
N GLN A 177 -5.77 -5.90 13.68
CA GLN A 177 -5.16 -5.63 12.38
C GLN A 177 -3.64 -5.58 12.48
N ASN A 178 -3.10 -4.96 13.53
CA ASN A 178 -1.66 -4.96 13.79
C ASN A 178 -1.14 -6.37 14.12
N GLN A 179 -1.94 -7.22 14.78
CA GLN A 179 -1.63 -8.63 15.02
C GLN A 179 -1.80 -9.51 13.76
N GLU A 180 -2.68 -9.14 12.85
CA GLU A 180 -2.83 -9.81 11.54
C GLU A 180 -1.73 -9.36 10.56
N ALA A 181 -1.30 -8.10 10.64
CA ALA A 181 -0.11 -7.57 9.99
C ALA A 181 1.17 -8.16 10.60
N SER A 182 1.24 -8.34 11.93
CA SER A 182 2.37 -9.05 12.54
C SER A 182 2.32 -10.57 12.28
N LYS A 183 1.18 -11.11 11.80
CA LYS A 183 1.07 -12.48 11.27
C LYS A 183 1.35 -12.56 9.77
N SER A 184 1.50 -11.43 9.07
CA SER A 184 2.01 -11.38 7.70
C SER A 184 3.55 -11.30 7.65
N ASP A 185 4.20 -11.56 8.79
CA ASP A 185 5.64 -11.83 8.99
C ASP A 185 6.07 -13.19 8.39
N GLY A 186 5.51 -13.52 7.23
CA GLY A 186 5.92 -14.62 6.38
C GLY A 186 6.67 -14.08 5.18
N LEU A 187 7.69 -14.83 4.74
CA LEU A 187 8.43 -14.62 3.50
C LEU A 187 7.49 -14.11 2.40
N LYS A 188 7.74 -12.90 1.89
CA LYS A 188 6.94 -12.32 0.79
C LYS A 188 7.06 -13.27 -0.40
N LYS A 189 5.94 -13.87 -0.80
CA LYS A 189 5.94 -14.91 -1.85
C LYS A 189 5.69 -14.27 -3.20
N ALA A 190 6.39 -14.76 -4.22
CA ALA A 190 6.09 -14.38 -5.59
C ALA A 190 4.62 -14.65 -5.94
N SER A 191 4.05 -13.77 -6.76
CA SER A 191 2.71 -13.90 -7.33
C SER A 191 2.78 -13.95 -8.87
N GLY A 192 1.66 -14.22 -9.54
CA GLY A 192 1.60 -14.20 -11.01
C GLY A 192 2.50 -15.24 -11.67
N ARG A 193 3.30 -14.82 -12.67
CA ARG A 193 4.17 -15.73 -13.44
C ARG A 193 5.38 -16.16 -12.66
N ALA A 194 5.99 -15.25 -11.91
CA ALA A 194 7.11 -15.54 -11.01
C ALA A 194 6.79 -16.73 -10.09
N HIS A 195 5.57 -16.79 -9.53
CA HIS A 195 5.12 -17.93 -8.73
C HIS A 195 5.26 -19.28 -9.45
N TRP A 196 4.81 -19.37 -10.71
CA TRP A 196 4.85 -20.60 -11.47
C TRP A 196 6.27 -20.98 -11.91
N THR A 197 7.11 -19.98 -12.20
CA THR A 197 8.53 -20.19 -12.47
C THR A 197 9.25 -20.75 -11.25
N ILE A 198 8.98 -20.22 -10.05
CA ILE A 198 9.53 -20.78 -8.80
C ILE A 198 9.09 -22.23 -8.63
N LYS A 199 7.79 -22.54 -8.81
CA LYS A 199 7.29 -23.91 -8.73
C LYS A 199 7.95 -24.87 -9.73
N LYS A 200 8.20 -24.41 -10.96
CA LYS A 200 8.92 -25.19 -11.97
C LYS A 200 10.34 -25.54 -11.52
N HIS A 201 10.97 -24.65 -10.76
CA HIS A 201 12.35 -24.73 -10.28
C HIS A 201 12.44 -25.03 -8.77
N GLU A 202 11.42 -25.64 -8.15
CA GLU A 202 11.42 -25.93 -6.71
C GLU A 202 12.28 -27.15 -6.34
N LYS A 203 12.49 -28.04 -7.31
CA LYS A 203 13.21 -29.30 -7.11
C LYS A 203 14.72 -29.06 -7.01
N ASP A 204 15.36 -29.92 -6.25
CA ASP A 204 16.82 -29.92 -6.07
C ASP A 204 17.54 -29.99 -7.42
N SER A 205 18.61 -29.20 -7.54
CA SER A 205 19.45 -29.07 -8.71
C SER A 205 20.87 -28.77 -8.27
N ASP A 206 21.85 -29.14 -9.10
CA ASP A 206 23.27 -28.86 -8.84
C ASP A 206 23.51 -27.36 -8.68
N LEU A 207 22.92 -26.54 -9.56
CA LEU A 207 22.93 -25.09 -9.45
C LEU A 207 21.73 -24.60 -8.61
N LYS A 208 22.01 -23.92 -7.51
CA LYS A 208 21.00 -23.28 -6.65
C LYS A 208 21.09 -21.77 -6.76
N LEU A 209 19.94 -21.10 -6.90
CA LEU A 209 19.80 -19.65 -6.83
C LEU A 209 19.09 -19.28 -5.52
N TYR A 210 19.81 -18.65 -4.60
CA TYR A 210 19.24 -17.98 -3.44
C TYR A 210 18.80 -16.57 -3.85
N SER A 211 17.49 -16.31 -3.76
CA SER A 211 16.85 -15.13 -4.33
C SER A 211 15.68 -14.67 -3.48
N ALA A 212 15.36 -13.38 -3.57
CA ALA A 212 14.10 -12.82 -3.11
C ALA A 212 13.29 -12.35 -4.32
N CYS A 213 12.03 -12.77 -4.44
CA CYS A 213 11.17 -12.54 -5.62
C CYS A 213 10.89 -11.05 -5.93
N TYR A 214 11.22 -10.17 -4.99
CA TYR A 214 11.05 -8.73 -5.08
C TYR A 214 12.39 -7.98 -5.25
N CYS A 215 13.54 -8.66 -5.13
CA CYS A 215 14.86 -8.05 -5.26
C CYS A 215 15.22 -7.81 -6.74
N PRO A 216 15.51 -6.55 -7.16
CA PRO A 216 15.87 -6.27 -8.55
C PRO A 216 17.18 -6.95 -8.97
N PHE A 217 18.17 -7.06 -8.09
CA PHE A 217 19.44 -7.71 -8.39
C PHE A 217 19.29 -9.22 -8.57
N SER A 218 18.45 -9.85 -7.76
CA SER A 218 18.14 -11.28 -7.91
C SER A 218 17.39 -11.53 -9.21
N GLN A 219 16.47 -10.63 -9.58
CA GLN A 219 15.75 -10.71 -10.84
C GLN A 219 16.69 -10.70 -12.06
N ARG A 220 17.86 -10.03 -12.01
CA ARG A 220 18.85 -10.06 -13.10
C ARG A 220 19.34 -11.49 -13.37
N VAL A 221 19.84 -12.16 -12.32
CA VAL A 221 20.33 -13.54 -12.40
C VAL A 221 19.20 -14.48 -12.83
N TRP A 222 18.01 -14.29 -12.27
CA TRP A 222 16.85 -15.11 -12.59
C TRP A 222 16.45 -15.01 -14.07
N ILE A 223 16.45 -13.79 -14.65
CA ILE A 223 16.17 -13.61 -16.08
C ILE A 223 17.22 -14.33 -16.93
N ALA A 224 18.51 -14.24 -16.58
CA ALA A 224 19.56 -14.92 -17.32
C ALA A 224 19.42 -16.44 -17.28
N LEU A 225 19.13 -17.04 -16.11
CA LEU A 225 18.87 -18.48 -16.00
C LEU A 225 17.70 -18.92 -16.89
N GLU A 226 16.59 -18.16 -16.89
CA GLU A 226 15.45 -18.44 -17.76
C GLU A 226 15.75 -18.24 -19.25
N ALA A 227 16.56 -17.22 -19.60
CA ALA A 227 16.93 -16.93 -20.98
C ALA A 227 17.87 -17.99 -21.56
N LYS A 228 18.81 -18.49 -20.75
CA LYS A 228 19.75 -19.55 -21.13
C LYS A 228 19.16 -20.95 -21.01
N GLY A 229 17.97 -21.08 -20.41
CA GLY A 229 17.30 -22.38 -20.24
C GLY A 229 18.06 -23.34 -19.31
N LEU A 230 18.83 -22.80 -18.36
CA LEU A 230 19.64 -23.59 -17.44
C LEU A 230 18.75 -24.30 -16.41
N ALA A 231 19.17 -25.50 -15.99
CA ALA A 231 18.56 -26.17 -14.84
C ALA A 231 19.10 -25.53 -13.56
N TYR A 232 18.19 -25.14 -12.67
CA TYR A 232 18.52 -24.60 -11.37
C TYR A 232 17.38 -24.86 -10.37
N GLN A 233 17.72 -24.84 -9.08
CA GLN A 233 16.78 -24.76 -7.97
C GLN A 233 16.61 -23.30 -7.57
N TYR A 234 15.37 -22.82 -7.42
CA TYR A 234 15.07 -21.53 -6.82
C TYR A 234 14.87 -21.69 -5.31
N CYS A 235 15.73 -21.06 -4.52
CA CYS A 235 15.66 -21.01 -3.07
C CYS A 235 15.18 -19.60 -2.65
N GLU A 236 13.91 -19.50 -2.23
CA GLU A 236 13.35 -18.23 -1.77
C GLU A 236 13.90 -17.86 -0.38
N GLU A 237 14.50 -16.69 -0.29
CA GLU A 237 15.13 -16.15 0.91
C GLU A 237 14.56 -14.77 1.27
N ASP A 238 14.59 -14.43 2.56
CA ASP A 238 14.30 -13.08 3.04
C ASP A 238 15.60 -12.45 3.57
N PRO A 239 16.29 -11.61 2.79
CA PRO A 239 17.56 -11.01 3.21
C PRO A 239 17.43 -10.05 4.41
N TYR A 240 16.21 -9.61 4.76
CA TYR A 240 15.97 -8.71 5.91
C TYR A 240 15.53 -9.46 7.15
N LYS A 241 15.29 -10.77 7.05
CA LYS A 241 14.97 -11.60 8.19
C LYS A 241 16.27 -11.98 8.91
N ALA A 242 16.35 -11.64 10.19
CA ALA A 242 17.46 -12.05 11.06
C ALA A 242 17.05 -13.26 11.92
N PRO A 243 17.88 -14.33 11.99
CA PRO A 243 19.05 -14.57 11.15
C PRO A 243 18.67 -15.00 9.72
N ALA A 244 19.57 -14.74 8.77
CA ALA A 244 19.50 -15.33 7.43
C ALA A 244 19.57 -16.87 7.51
N SER A 245 19.12 -17.56 6.46
CA SER A 245 19.18 -19.03 6.43
C SER A 245 20.63 -19.51 6.45
N GLN A 246 20.87 -20.70 7.03
CA GLN A 246 22.19 -21.31 7.07
C GLN A 246 22.72 -21.56 5.65
N GLU A 247 21.87 -22.01 4.73
CA GLU A 247 22.23 -22.26 3.34
C GLU A 247 22.65 -20.98 2.61
N LEU A 248 21.94 -19.87 2.84
CA LEU A 248 22.32 -18.56 2.30
C LEU A 248 23.63 -18.07 2.89
N LEU A 249 23.87 -18.24 4.19
CA LEU A 249 25.13 -17.83 4.84
C LEU A 249 26.33 -18.64 4.33
N GLU A 250 26.13 -19.92 4.02
CA GLU A 250 27.15 -20.74 3.38
C GLU A 250 27.46 -20.30 1.94
N ALA A 251 26.43 -19.88 1.19
CA ALA A 251 26.62 -19.37 -0.17
C ALA A 251 27.16 -17.93 -0.20
N ASN A 252 26.76 -17.10 0.75
CA ASN A 252 27.16 -15.72 0.91
C ASN A 252 27.20 -15.35 2.41
N PRO A 253 28.39 -15.26 3.02
CA PRO A 253 28.53 -14.92 4.44
C PRO A 253 27.91 -13.58 4.85
N ARG A 254 27.60 -12.69 3.89
CA ARG A 254 26.91 -11.42 4.13
C ARG A 254 25.39 -11.58 4.32
N GLY A 255 24.83 -12.76 4.03
CA GLY A 255 23.38 -13.01 4.10
C GLY A 255 22.57 -12.25 3.04
N ALA A 256 23.20 -11.79 1.95
CA ALA A 256 22.55 -11.00 0.92
C ALA A 256 22.23 -11.83 -0.34
N VAL A 257 21.18 -11.44 -1.06
CA VAL A 257 20.77 -12.04 -2.34
C VAL A 257 21.00 -11.07 -3.51
N PRO A 258 21.31 -11.56 -4.73
CA PRO A 258 21.40 -12.98 -5.09
C PRO A 258 22.71 -13.63 -4.66
N ALA A 259 22.63 -14.93 -4.41
CA ALA A 259 23.78 -15.83 -4.32
C ALA A 259 23.49 -17.11 -5.11
N ILE A 260 24.52 -17.75 -5.63
CA ILE A 260 24.43 -19.08 -6.24
C ILE A 260 25.34 -20.06 -5.53
N ARG A 261 24.96 -21.34 -5.58
CA ARG A 261 25.81 -22.46 -5.16
C ARG A 261 25.79 -23.55 -6.21
N GLN A 262 26.95 -24.13 -6.50
CA GLN A 262 27.10 -25.28 -7.38
C GLN A 262 28.14 -26.24 -6.78
N GLY A 263 27.66 -27.40 -6.29
CA GLY A 263 28.46 -28.29 -5.45
C GLY A 263 29.03 -27.57 -4.21
N ASP A 264 30.36 -27.55 -4.10
CA ASP A 264 31.09 -26.90 -2.99
C ASP A 264 31.48 -25.44 -3.27
N TRP A 265 31.20 -24.96 -4.49
CA TRP A 265 31.50 -23.58 -4.88
C TRP A 265 30.26 -22.70 -4.74
N ALA A 266 30.47 -21.45 -4.32
CA ALA A 266 29.42 -20.45 -4.24
C ALA A 266 29.90 -19.08 -4.73
N CYS A 267 28.96 -18.25 -5.18
CA CYS A 267 29.23 -16.91 -5.69
C CYS A 267 28.08 -15.97 -5.35
N ALA A 268 28.43 -14.72 -5.04
CA ALA A 268 27.50 -13.63 -4.78
C ALA A 268 27.76 -12.48 -5.75
N GLU A 269 26.93 -11.43 -5.67
CA GLU A 269 26.92 -10.26 -6.55
C GLU A 269 26.34 -10.53 -7.94
N SER A 270 25.20 -9.89 -8.24
CA SER A 270 24.46 -10.14 -9.48
C SER A 270 25.29 -9.99 -10.76
N ALA A 271 26.19 -9.00 -10.83
CA ALA A 271 27.03 -8.77 -12.00
C ALA A 271 28.09 -9.86 -12.19
N VAL A 272 28.69 -10.34 -11.10
CA VAL A 272 29.70 -11.41 -11.12
C VAL A 272 29.04 -12.74 -11.51
N ILE A 273 27.87 -13.04 -10.93
CA ILE A 273 27.09 -14.22 -11.26
C ILE A 273 26.71 -14.23 -12.76
N LEU A 274 26.32 -13.09 -13.32
CA LEU A 274 25.96 -13.01 -14.74
C LEU A 274 27.15 -13.29 -15.68
N GLU A 275 28.34 -12.79 -15.37
CA GLU A 275 29.55 -13.12 -16.14
C GLU A 275 29.90 -14.61 -16.01
N TYR A 276 29.75 -15.20 -14.81
CA TYR A 276 29.91 -16.65 -14.62
C TYR A 276 28.96 -17.46 -15.50
N LEU A 277 27.66 -17.11 -15.53
CA LEU A 277 26.67 -17.81 -16.35
C LEU A 277 26.97 -17.69 -17.85
N GLU A 278 27.48 -16.53 -18.30
CA GLU A 278 27.91 -16.31 -19.68
C GLU A 278 29.15 -17.14 -20.06
N GLU A 279 30.08 -17.36 -19.11
CA GLU A 279 31.25 -18.20 -19.34
C GLU A 279 30.92 -19.70 -19.29
N MET A 280 30.02 -20.09 -18.39
CA MET A 280 29.61 -21.48 -18.15
C MET A 280 28.85 -22.07 -19.35
N ASP A 281 27.91 -21.32 -19.92
CA ASP A 281 27.12 -21.77 -21.07
C ASP A 281 27.22 -20.80 -22.25
N LYS A 282 27.92 -21.22 -23.30
CA LYS A 282 28.12 -20.43 -24.53
C LYS A 282 27.09 -20.73 -25.62
N ALA A 283 26.15 -21.66 -25.39
CA ALA A 283 25.17 -22.06 -26.40
C ALA A 283 24.15 -20.96 -26.68
N ILE A 284 23.73 -20.23 -25.64
CA ILE A 284 22.83 -19.07 -25.74
C ILE A 284 23.57 -17.84 -25.20
N PRO A 285 24.35 -17.13 -26.04
CA PRO A 285 25.14 -15.99 -25.58
C PRO A 285 24.27 -14.78 -25.27
N LEU A 286 24.49 -14.15 -24.12
CA LEU A 286 23.86 -12.88 -23.73
C LEU A 286 24.82 -11.69 -23.91
N LEU A 287 26.07 -11.95 -24.26
CA LEU A 287 27.01 -10.97 -24.78
C LEU A 287 27.42 -11.30 -26.22
N PRO A 288 27.81 -10.29 -27.03
CA PRO A 288 28.33 -10.55 -28.37
C PRO A 288 29.64 -11.34 -28.31
N THR A 289 30.04 -11.94 -29.44
CA THR A 289 31.33 -12.64 -29.56
C THR A 289 32.49 -11.68 -29.81
N ASP A 290 32.24 -10.55 -30.47
CA ASP A 290 33.25 -9.52 -30.74
C ASP A 290 33.73 -8.85 -29.45
N SER A 291 35.05 -8.81 -29.26
CA SER A 291 35.66 -8.33 -28.02
C SER A 291 35.42 -6.84 -27.76
N ARG A 292 35.29 -6.02 -28.81
CA ARG A 292 35.03 -4.58 -28.67
C ARG A 292 33.58 -4.33 -28.29
N LEU A 293 32.64 -5.03 -28.93
CA LEU A 293 31.23 -4.95 -28.57
C LEU A 293 31.00 -5.48 -27.15
N ARG A 294 31.70 -6.55 -26.72
CA ARG A 294 31.66 -7.01 -25.32
C ARG A 294 32.14 -5.93 -24.35
N ALA A 295 33.22 -5.24 -24.67
CA ALA A 295 33.71 -4.13 -23.86
C ALA A 295 32.69 -2.99 -23.79
N ASN A 296 32.03 -2.65 -24.91
CA ASN A 296 30.95 -1.66 -24.93
C ASN A 296 29.74 -2.09 -24.08
N CYS A 297 29.33 -3.36 -24.13
CA CYS A 297 28.28 -3.86 -23.25
C CYS A 297 28.65 -3.68 -21.77
N ARG A 298 29.89 -4.03 -21.40
CA ARG A 298 30.39 -3.88 -20.03
C ARG A 298 30.45 -2.42 -19.58
N LEU A 299 30.81 -1.50 -20.47
CA LEU A 299 30.76 -0.07 -20.21
C LEU A 299 29.33 0.40 -19.87
N TRP A 300 28.33 -0.05 -20.62
CA TRP A 300 26.94 0.32 -20.37
C TRP A 300 26.32 -0.41 -19.17
N ILE A 301 26.78 -1.62 -18.87
CA ILE A 301 26.48 -2.30 -17.60
C ILE A 301 27.06 -1.52 -16.42
N ASP A 302 28.29 -1.01 -16.53
CA ASP A 302 28.87 -0.13 -15.52
C ASP A 302 28.02 1.13 -15.35
N HIS A 303 27.66 1.83 -16.43
CA HIS A 303 26.76 3.00 -16.37
C HIS A 303 25.44 2.69 -15.65
N ILE A 304 24.83 1.53 -15.93
CA ILE A 304 23.63 1.10 -15.20
C ILE A 304 23.92 0.99 -13.70
N ASN A 305 25.00 0.32 -13.30
CA ASN A 305 25.31 0.06 -11.90
C ASN A 305 25.84 1.29 -11.15
N SER A 306 26.62 2.16 -11.79
CA SER A 306 27.33 3.28 -11.15
C SER A 306 26.60 4.61 -11.27
N ARG A 307 25.63 4.74 -12.20
CA ARG A 307 24.87 5.99 -12.44
C ARG A 307 23.38 5.79 -12.27
N LEU A 308 22.79 4.86 -13.03
CA LEU A 308 21.34 4.69 -13.10
C LEU A 308 20.77 4.11 -11.80
N VAL A 309 21.35 3.02 -11.28
CA VAL A 309 20.90 2.38 -10.05
C VAL A 309 20.99 3.36 -8.85
N PRO A 310 22.09 4.08 -8.62
CA PRO A 310 22.15 5.11 -7.59
C PRO A 310 21.12 6.23 -7.80
N ALA A 311 20.91 6.70 -9.04
CA ALA A 311 19.88 7.71 -9.32
C ALA A 311 18.46 7.20 -9.01
N PHE A 312 18.17 5.94 -9.33
CA PHE A 312 16.91 5.28 -9.00
C PHE A 312 16.69 5.24 -7.49
N TYR A 313 17.69 4.79 -6.72
CA TYR A 313 17.58 4.71 -5.26
C TYR A 313 17.56 6.08 -4.60
N ARG A 314 18.29 7.09 -5.09
CA ARG A 314 18.17 8.47 -4.58
C ARG A 314 16.75 9.01 -4.71
N LEU A 315 16.10 8.79 -5.86
CA LEU A 315 14.70 9.19 -6.04
C LEU A 315 13.76 8.36 -5.17
N LEU A 316 14.00 7.06 -5.04
CA LEU A 316 13.20 6.18 -4.19
C LEU A 316 13.25 6.63 -2.72
N HIS A 317 14.42 6.83 -2.14
CA HIS A 317 14.58 7.23 -0.73
C HIS A 317 14.16 8.68 -0.43
N ASN A 318 14.05 9.52 -1.46
CA ASN A 318 13.71 10.92 -1.23
C ASN A 318 12.21 11.11 -1.03
N HIS A 319 11.81 11.47 0.20
CA HIS A 319 10.42 11.78 0.53
C HIS A 319 10.09 13.29 0.42
N ASP A 320 11.06 14.14 0.07
CA ASP A 320 10.87 15.57 -0.10
C ASP A 320 10.39 15.88 -1.53
N VAL A 321 9.09 16.11 -1.67
CA VAL A 321 8.43 16.40 -2.95
C VAL A 321 9.06 17.59 -3.68
N ALA A 322 9.64 18.57 -2.96
CA ALA A 322 10.28 19.72 -3.57
C ALA A 322 11.55 19.33 -4.36
N GLN A 323 12.21 18.23 -4.00
CA GLN A 323 13.44 17.76 -4.66
C GLN A 323 13.18 16.69 -5.73
N HIS A 324 11.95 16.15 -5.81
CA HIS A 324 11.62 15.06 -6.75
C HIS A 324 11.97 15.42 -8.19
N SER A 325 11.63 16.62 -8.65
CA SER A 325 11.93 17.06 -10.02
C SER A 325 13.40 16.94 -10.38
N GLN A 326 14.31 17.31 -9.47
CA GLN A 326 15.75 17.23 -9.68
C GLN A 326 16.24 15.78 -9.77
N TYR A 327 15.75 14.90 -8.90
CA TYR A 327 16.14 13.48 -8.93
C TYR A 327 15.53 12.71 -10.10
N ILE A 328 14.30 13.08 -10.51
CA ILE A 328 13.68 12.59 -11.75
C ILE A 328 14.53 12.97 -12.94
N GLU A 329 14.95 14.24 -13.06
CA GLU A 329 15.79 14.72 -14.16
C GLU A 329 17.11 13.93 -14.24
N LYS A 330 17.82 13.76 -13.11
CA LYS A 330 19.06 12.96 -13.07
C LYS A 330 18.85 11.50 -13.50
N LEU A 331 17.75 10.87 -13.08
CA LEU A 331 17.43 9.51 -13.50
C LEU A 331 17.08 9.47 -15.00
N GLN A 332 16.31 10.45 -15.50
CA GLN A 332 15.99 10.59 -16.92
C GLN A 332 17.23 10.79 -17.78
N GLU A 333 18.21 11.60 -17.34
CA GLU A 333 19.50 11.77 -18.02
C GLU A 333 20.24 10.43 -18.14
N SER A 334 20.36 9.68 -17.04
CA SER A 334 21.04 8.37 -17.06
C SER A 334 20.36 7.36 -17.99
N ILE A 335 19.03 7.38 -18.09
CA ILE A 335 18.27 6.54 -19.02
C ILE A 335 18.43 7.04 -20.45
N LYS A 336 18.44 8.36 -20.67
CA LYS A 336 18.63 8.97 -21.99
C LYS A 336 19.98 8.59 -22.58
N ASP A 337 21.06 8.65 -21.80
CA ASP A 337 22.40 8.23 -22.25
C ASP A 337 22.39 6.76 -22.70
N LEU A 338 21.73 5.89 -21.93
CA LEU A 338 21.61 4.47 -22.25
C LEU A 338 20.77 4.25 -23.52
N VAL A 339 19.67 4.99 -23.71
CA VAL A 339 18.82 4.92 -24.91
C VAL A 339 19.55 5.41 -26.15
N LEU A 340 20.37 6.46 -26.04
CA LEU A 340 21.17 6.99 -27.15
C LEU A 340 22.29 6.03 -27.58
N ALA A 341 22.75 5.18 -26.67
CA ALA A 341 23.78 4.19 -26.96
C ALA A 341 23.24 2.84 -27.43
N ALA A 342 21.95 2.59 -27.21
CA ALA A 342 21.28 1.42 -27.73
C ALA A 342 21.12 1.49 -29.24
N ASP A 343 20.99 0.34 -29.89
CA ASP A 343 20.63 0.23 -31.30
C ASP A 343 19.40 1.09 -31.62
N GLU A 344 19.46 1.87 -32.71
CA GLU A 344 18.44 2.88 -33.05
C GLU A 344 17.07 2.26 -33.31
N GLU A 345 17.04 1.06 -33.90
CA GLU A 345 15.81 0.34 -34.23
C GLU A 345 15.34 -0.54 -33.07
N GLY A 346 16.26 -1.18 -32.35
CA GLY A 346 15.98 -2.14 -31.29
C GLY A 346 15.47 -3.48 -31.82
N PRO A 347 14.62 -4.20 -31.06
CA PRO A 347 13.92 -3.78 -29.84
C PRO A 347 14.77 -3.66 -28.56
N PHE A 348 15.89 -4.37 -28.46
CA PHE A 348 16.76 -4.45 -27.28
C PHE A 348 18.02 -3.59 -27.43
N PHE A 349 18.92 -3.57 -26.44
CA PHE A 349 20.10 -2.71 -26.44
C PHE A 349 21.00 -2.94 -27.66
N LEU A 350 21.23 -4.20 -28.04
CA LEU A 350 22.03 -4.57 -29.22
C LEU A 350 21.17 -4.85 -30.47
N GLY A 351 19.92 -4.39 -30.49
CA GLY A 351 19.00 -4.61 -31.61
C GLY A 351 18.08 -5.81 -31.35
N SER A 352 18.24 -6.88 -32.12
CA SER A 352 17.23 -7.95 -32.23
C SER A 352 17.05 -8.83 -30.99
N SER A 353 18.09 -8.98 -30.18
CA SER A 353 18.17 -10.02 -29.13
C SER A 353 18.45 -9.44 -27.76
N LEU A 354 17.91 -10.09 -26.73
CA LEU A 354 18.14 -9.75 -25.32
C LEU A 354 19.63 -9.93 -24.98
N SER A 355 20.24 -8.93 -24.36
CA SER A 355 21.64 -8.96 -23.92
C SER A 355 21.78 -8.79 -22.40
N LEU A 356 23.01 -8.96 -21.87
CA LEU A 356 23.28 -8.66 -20.46
C LEU A 356 22.99 -7.19 -20.11
N VAL A 357 23.16 -6.24 -21.05
CA VAL A 357 22.81 -4.83 -20.79
C VAL A 357 21.31 -4.70 -20.50
N ASP A 358 20.48 -5.35 -21.30
CA ASP A 358 19.04 -5.41 -21.09
C ASP A 358 18.67 -6.06 -19.76
N ILE A 359 19.34 -7.17 -19.41
CA ILE A 359 19.08 -7.93 -18.17
C ILE A 359 19.46 -7.10 -16.93
N HIS A 360 20.56 -6.36 -16.97
CA HIS A 360 20.95 -5.46 -15.90
C HIS A 360 19.93 -4.34 -15.66
N PHE A 361 19.32 -3.84 -16.74
CA PHE A 361 18.40 -2.72 -16.71
C PHE A 361 16.94 -3.12 -16.43
N ALA A 362 16.48 -4.25 -16.97
CA ALA A 362 15.06 -4.64 -16.97
C ALA A 362 14.40 -4.58 -15.57
N PRO A 363 15.00 -5.10 -14.49
CA PRO A 363 14.39 -4.99 -13.16
C PRO A 363 14.13 -3.55 -12.71
N PHE A 364 14.99 -2.60 -13.08
CA PHE A 364 14.83 -1.18 -12.76
C PHE A 364 13.81 -0.53 -13.68
N ALA A 365 13.86 -0.82 -14.98
CA ALA A 365 12.87 -0.36 -15.96
C ALA A 365 11.43 -0.72 -15.55
N LEU A 366 11.21 -1.96 -15.09
CA LEU A 366 9.91 -2.41 -14.57
C LEU A 366 9.45 -1.63 -13.33
N ARG A 367 10.40 -1.23 -12.46
CA ARG A 367 10.11 -0.53 -11.20
C ARG A 367 9.88 0.97 -11.39
N LEU A 368 10.26 1.54 -12.53
CA LEU A 368 9.90 2.92 -12.88
C LEU A 368 8.38 3.13 -12.84
N SER A 369 7.61 2.27 -13.53
CA SER A 369 6.14 2.37 -13.57
C SER A 369 5.46 1.76 -12.34
N ARG A 370 6.05 0.71 -11.75
CA ARG A 370 5.43 -0.03 -10.64
C ARG A 370 5.68 0.62 -9.27
N ILE A 371 6.77 1.36 -9.09
CA ILE A 371 7.17 1.97 -7.82
C ILE A 371 7.28 3.49 -7.96
N LEU A 372 8.16 4.00 -8.83
CA LEU A 372 8.47 5.43 -8.87
C LEU A 372 7.32 6.29 -9.43
N GLN A 373 6.53 5.78 -10.37
CA GLN A 373 5.38 6.49 -10.91
C GLN A 373 4.31 6.76 -9.85
N PRO A 374 3.80 5.75 -9.11
CA PRO A 374 2.80 5.99 -8.07
C PRO A 374 3.34 6.74 -6.84
N LEU A 375 4.65 6.63 -6.53
CA LEU A 375 5.20 7.11 -5.26
C LEU A 375 6.06 8.38 -5.35
N ARG A 376 6.65 8.65 -6.51
CA ARG A 376 7.64 9.71 -6.73
C ARG A 376 7.38 10.51 -8.01
N GLY A 377 6.23 10.35 -8.65
CA GLY A 377 5.82 11.16 -9.80
C GLY A 377 6.58 10.87 -11.10
N TRP A 378 7.22 9.70 -11.24
CA TRP A 378 7.87 9.31 -12.50
C TRP A 378 6.88 9.28 -13.66
N THR A 379 7.28 9.82 -14.81
CA THR A 379 6.45 9.84 -16.02
C THR A 379 6.86 8.75 -17.01
N ALA A 380 5.86 8.05 -17.55
CA ALA A 380 6.07 7.07 -18.60
C ALA A 380 6.60 7.75 -19.88
N PRO A 381 7.43 7.06 -20.69
CA PRO A 381 7.89 7.62 -21.95
C PRO A 381 6.75 7.87 -22.93
N ALA A 382 6.93 8.88 -23.78
CA ALA A 382 5.98 9.14 -24.86
C ALA A 382 5.95 7.95 -25.84
N PRO A 383 4.74 7.48 -26.24
CA PRO A 383 4.60 6.39 -27.21
C PRO A 383 5.33 6.68 -28.51
N GLY A 384 5.88 5.65 -29.15
CA GLY A 384 6.59 5.76 -30.43
C GLY A 384 8.07 6.16 -30.32
N LEU A 385 8.54 6.61 -29.15
CA LEU A 385 9.96 6.84 -28.93
C LEU A 385 10.73 5.53 -28.75
N ARG A 386 12.04 5.55 -29.08
CA ARG A 386 12.93 4.40 -28.88
C ARG A 386 12.91 3.86 -27.44
N TRP A 387 12.86 4.76 -26.46
CA TRP A 387 12.73 4.41 -25.05
C TRP A 387 11.44 3.65 -24.75
N ALA A 388 10.29 4.11 -25.26
CA ALA A 388 9.01 3.41 -25.09
C ALA A 388 9.03 2.02 -25.74
N LYS A 389 9.55 1.92 -26.97
CA LYS A 389 9.70 0.63 -27.68
C LYS A 389 10.59 -0.35 -26.90
N TRP A 390 11.68 0.14 -26.32
CA TRP A 390 12.56 -0.69 -25.50
C TRP A 390 11.86 -1.19 -24.24
N LEU A 391 11.22 -0.28 -23.50
CA LEU A 391 10.48 -0.60 -22.29
C LEU A 391 9.40 -1.65 -22.57
N ASP A 392 8.60 -1.45 -23.62
CA ASP A 392 7.58 -2.40 -24.06
C ASP A 392 8.18 -3.77 -24.39
N SER A 393 9.35 -3.80 -25.01
CA SER A 393 10.03 -5.04 -25.37
C SER A 393 10.55 -5.78 -24.14
N LEU A 394 11.09 -5.06 -23.14
CA LEU A 394 11.49 -5.64 -21.86
C LEU A 394 10.27 -6.17 -21.10
N GLU A 395 9.17 -5.41 -21.00
CA GLU A 395 7.95 -5.83 -20.31
C GLU A 395 7.28 -7.04 -20.98
N ASN A 396 7.41 -7.18 -22.30
CA ASN A 396 6.82 -8.26 -23.07
C ASN A 396 7.73 -9.48 -23.25
N ASN A 397 9.04 -9.36 -22.98
CA ASN A 397 9.98 -10.47 -23.09
C ASN A 397 9.56 -11.65 -22.19
N ALA A 398 9.61 -12.87 -22.74
CA ALA A 398 9.11 -14.06 -22.05
C ALA A 398 9.86 -14.34 -20.73
N HIS A 399 11.18 -14.16 -20.70
CA HIS A 399 12.03 -14.42 -19.53
C HIS A 399 11.87 -13.34 -18.47
N VAL A 400 11.75 -12.07 -18.88
CA VAL A 400 11.41 -10.97 -17.96
C VAL A 400 10.04 -11.19 -17.33
N ARG A 401 9.04 -11.59 -18.13
CA ARG A 401 7.70 -11.92 -17.64
C ARG A 401 7.69 -13.13 -16.72
N ALA A 402 8.51 -14.14 -16.98
CA ALA A 402 8.63 -15.34 -16.16
C ALA A 402 9.10 -15.02 -14.74
N THR A 403 9.90 -13.97 -14.56
CA THR A 403 10.49 -13.57 -13.26
C THR A 403 9.79 -12.36 -12.62
N THR A 404 8.69 -11.89 -13.21
CA THR A 404 7.94 -10.72 -12.74
C THR A 404 6.72 -11.13 -11.92
N SER A 405 6.69 -10.67 -10.66
CA SER A 405 5.55 -10.85 -9.76
C SER A 405 4.37 -9.93 -10.13
N GLY A 406 3.22 -10.14 -9.50
CA GLY A 406 2.09 -9.21 -9.58
C GLY A 406 2.42 -7.84 -9.00
N LYS A 407 1.63 -6.82 -9.38
CA LYS A 407 1.86 -5.41 -8.97
C LYS A 407 1.81 -5.21 -7.45
N ASP A 408 1.05 -6.05 -6.76
CA ASP A 408 0.93 -6.11 -5.29
C ASP A 408 2.29 -6.24 -4.61
N ILE A 409 3.13 -7.16 -5.10
CA ILE A 409 4.46 -7.39 -4.52
C ILE A 409 5.32 -6.13 -4.58
N TYR A 410 5.27 -5.36 -5.67
CA TYR A 410 6.06 -4.14 -5.80
C TYR A 410 5.64 -3.06 -4.81
N ALA A 411 4.36 -2.97 -4.45
CA ALA A 411 3.86 -2.03 -3.45
C ALA A 411 4.18 -2.51 -2.02
N ASP A 412 4.07 -3.81 -1.77
CA ASP A 412 4.26 -4.42 -0.44
C ASP A 412 5.73 -4.49 -0.01
N THR A 413 6.68 -4.36 -0.95
CA THR A 413 8.12 -4.49 -0.68
C THR A 413 8.89 -3.19 -0.90
N VAL A 414 8.22 -2.04 -1.04
CA VAL A 414 8.88 -0.74 -1.22
C VAL A 414 9.78 -0.43 -0.03
N GLU A 415 9.24 -0.59 1.19
CA GLU A 415 10.01 -0.35 2.43
C GLU A 415 11.24 -1.26 2.50
N LEU A 416 11.14 -2.51 2.03
CA LEU A 416 12.28 -3.42 1.97
C LEU A 416 13.34 -2.95 0.98
N LEU A 417 12.94 -2.38 -0.16
CA LEU A 417 13.87 -1.79 -1.12
C LEU A 417 14.49 -0.48 -0.61
N GLU A 418 13.79 0.27 0.23
CA GLU A 418 14.30 1.47 0.92
C GLU A 418 15.23 1.13 2.11
N ILE A 419 15.15 -0.09 2.64
CA ILE A 419 16.09 -0.58 3.69
C ILE A 419 17.29 -1.29 3.04
N ALA A 420 17.09 -1.90 1.87
CA ALA A 420 18.06 -2.72 1.16
C ALA A 420 19.42 -2.07 0.94
N LEU A 421 19.37 -0.80 0.53
CA LEU A 421 20.52 -0.09 0.01
C LEU A 421 20.52 1.33 0.58
N ASP A 422 21.71 1.86 0.79
CA ASP A 422 21.89 3.28 1.11
C ASP A 422 21.38 4.16 -0.06
N PRO A 423 21.27 5.50 0.14
CA PRO A 423 20.85 6.41 -0.92
C PRO A 423 21.69 6.33 -2.20
N ASP A 424 22.93 5.85 -2.12
CA ASP A 424 23.83 5.68 -3.26
C ASP A 424 23.76 4.29 -3.90
N GLY A 425 22.88 3.40 -3.42
CA GLY A 425 22.63 2.08 -4.00
C GLY A 425 23.59 0.98 -3.52
N HIS A 426 24.34 1.19 -2.44
CA HIS A 426 25.19 0.18 -1.82
C HIS A 426 24.47 -0.56 -0.70
N ILE A 427 24.78 -1.84 -0.50
CA ILE A 427 24.23 -2.63 0.62
C ILE A 427 24.63 -1.95 1.93
N GLY A 428 23.64 -1.54 2.73
CA GLY A 428 23.86 -0.99 4.06
C GLY A 428 24.69 -1.97 4.89
N THR A 429 25.83 -1.50 5.38
CA THR A 429 26.79 -2.28 6.20
C THR A 429 26.22 -2.71 7.52
#